data_AF-A0A2S2PWK2-F1
#
_entry.id   AF-A0A2S2PWK2-F1
#
_cell.length_a   1.000
_cell.length_b   1.000
_cell.length_c   1.000
_cell.angle_alpha   90.00
_cell.angle_beta   90.00
_cell.angle_gamma   90.00
#
_symmetry.space_group_name_H-M   'P 1'
#
loop_
_entity.id
_entity.type
_entity.pdbx_description
1 polymer ?
#
loop_
_entity_poly.entity_id
_entity_poly.type
_entity_poly.pdbx_seq_one_letter_code
_entity_poly.pdbx_strand_id
1 'polypeptide(L)'
;MYKVTDNYIYHLRTTHSDKEIFIVTSQRVMYIIQSYWTGSYKVQWEYKWSSMTRHPKVKPNGILLHGKNDPNLRRWWCFKVKQSNIKFILVSDPELCSWLADKISELMTTDDPDMKSSESSEISLLNNLMFTK
;
A
#
# COMPACT_ATOMS: atom_id res chain seq x y z
N MET A 1 14.93 19.79 6.88
CA MET A 1 13.65 19.16 6.46
C MET A 1 14.00 17.78 5.89
N TYR A 2 13.88 16.72 6.70
CA TYR A 2 14.13 15.36 6.22
C TYR A 2 12.98 14.96 5.28
N LYS A 3 13.30 14.61 4.03
CA LYS A 3 12.31 13.97 3.15
C LYS A 3 11.99 12.62 3.77
N VAL A 4 10.74 12.38 4.13
CA VAL A 4 10.29 11.07 4.60
C VAL A 4 10.48 10.09 3.45
N THR A 5 11.57 9.33 3.50
CA THR A 5 11.85 8.26 2.55
C THR A 5 10.93 7.11 2.87
N ASP A 6 10.35 6.55 1.82
CA ASP A 6 9.45 5.41 1.94
C ASP A 6 10.26 4.16 2.29
N ASN A 7 9.98 3.54 3.43
CA ASN A 7 10.69 2.36 3.89
C ASN A 7 10.11 1.12 3.21
N TYR A 8 10.98 0.26 2.68
CA TYR A 8 10.59 -1.04 2.13
C TYR A 8 10.09 -1.96 3.25
N ILE A 9 9.00 -2.69 3.00
CA ILE A 9 8.43 -3.65 3.95
C ILE A 9 8.43 -5.05 3.36
N TYR A 10 7.80 -5.22 2.18
CA TYR A 10 7.62 -6.53 1.58
C TYR A 10 7.44 -6.43 0.07
N HIS A 11 7.76 -7.50 -0.66
CA HIS A 11 7.34 -7.66 -2.04
C HIS A 11 6.90 -9.10 -2.32
N LEU A 12 6.01 -9.22 -3.30
CA LEU A 12 5.48 -10.48 -3.79
C LEU A 12 5.62 -10.52 -5.31
N ARG A 13 6.00 -11.67 -5.86
CA ARG A 13 5.81 -11.98 -7.28
C ARG A 13 4.47 -12.66 -7.46
N THR A 14 3.56 -12.02 -8.20
CA THR A 14 2.14 -12.43 -8.26
C THR A 14 1.88 -13.53 -9.29
N THR A 15 2.78 -13.69 -10.27
CA THR A 15 2.63 -14.68 -11.34
C THR A 15 3.85 -15.57 -11.45
N HIS A 16 3.66 -16.79 -11.98
CA HIS A 16 4.74 -17.73 -12.31
C HIS A 16 5.77 -17.15 -13.30
N SER A 17 5.42 -16.08 -14.02
CA SER A 17 6.30 -15.44 -14.98
C SER A 17 7.37 -14.54 -14.34
N ASP A 18 7.29 -14.29 -13.02
CA ASP A 18 8.18 -13.41 -12.25
C ASP A 18 8.26 -11.94 -12.74
N LYS A 19 7.43 -11.57 -13.73
CA LYS A 19 7.42 -10.23 -14.35
C LYS A 19 6.55 -9.23 -13.61
N GLU A 20 5.69 -9.71 -12.73
CA GLU A 20 4.74 -8.89 -11.99
C GLU A 20 5.12 -8.89 -10.52
N ILE A 21 5.43 -7.71 -10.01
CA ILE A 21 5.92 -7.51 -8.64
C ILE A 21 4.96 -6.55 -7.94
N PHE A 22 4.39 -7.02 -6.84
CA PHE A 22 3.64 -6.21 -5.90
C PHE A 22 4.55 -5.81 -4.75
N ILE A 23 4.66 -4.52 -4.46
CA ILE A 23 5.51 -3.99 -3.39
C ILE A 23 4.65 -3.28 -2.36
N VAL A 24 4.93 -3.56 -1.09
CA VAL A 24 4.39 -2.88 0.09
C VAL A 24 5.51 -2.07 0.72
N THR A 25 5.24 -0.79 0.97
CA THR A 25 6.17 0.14 1.64
C THR A 25 5.49 0.83 2.82
N SER A 26 6.22 1.66 3.56
CA SER A 26 5.66 2.38 4.70
C SER A 26 4.55 3.37 4.35
N GLN A 27 4.45 3.86 3.11
CA GLN A 27 3.50 4.90 2.71
C GLN A 27 2.55 4.49 1.58
N ARG A 28 2.83 3.39 0.88
CA ARG A 28 2.09 2.99 -0.31
C ARG A 28 2.24 1.51 -0.67
N VAL A 29 1.45 1.13 -1.65
CA VAL A 29 1.66 -0.06 -2.46
C VAL A 29 1.85 0.28 -3.91
N MET A 30 2.63 -0.55 -4.59
CA MET A 30 2.94 -0.40 -6.00
C MET A 30 2.80 -1.73 -6.71
N TYR A 31 2.27 -1.70 -7.93
CA TYR A 31 2.29 -2.82 -8.85
C TYR A 31 3.23 -2.51 -10.00
N ILE A 32 4.24 -3.33 -10.16
CA ILE A 32 5.32 -3.13 -11.11
C ILE A 32 5.29 -4.28 -12.11
N ILE A 33 5.38 -3.93 -13.38
CA ILE A 33 5.51 -4.90 -14.47
C ILE A 33 6.87 -4.71 -15.13
N GLN A 34 7.56 -5.82 -15.35
CA GLN A 34 8.75 -5.88 -16.18
C GLN A 34 8.37 -5.98 -17.67
N SER A 35 8.86 -5.05 -18.48
CA SER A 35 8.68 -5.06 -19.92
C SER A 35 9.39 -6.25 -20.55
N TYR A 36 8.69 -6.96 -21.44
CA TYR A 36 9.21 -8.15 -22.14
C TYR A 36 10.45 -7.83 -22.99
N TRP A 37 10.41 -6.73 -23.74
CA TRP A 37 11.40 -6.42 -24.77
C TRP A 37 12.64 -5.72 -24.23
N THR A 38 12.46 -4.89 -23.20
CA THR A 38 13.52 -4.02 -22.68
C THR A 38 14.03 -4.47 -21.32
N GLY A 39 13.36 -5.41 -20.65
CA GLY A 39 13.65 -5.80 -19.27
C GLY A 39 13.39 -4.68 -18.24
N SER A 40 12.92 -3.51 -18.68
CA SER A 40 12.71 -2.34 -17.82
C SER A 40 11.49 -2.52 -16.91
N TYR A 41 11.61 -2.10 -15.66
CA TYR A 41 10.50 -2.07 -14.71
C TYR A 41 9.66 -0.81 -14.88
N LYS A 42 8.34 -0.97 -14.89
CA LYS A 42 7.38 0.13 -14.93
C LYS A 42 6.33 -0.04 -13.86
N VAL A 43 6.12 1.01 -13.05
CA VAL A 43 4.99 1.09 -12.14
C VAL A 43 3.71 1.20 -12.97
N GLN A 44 2.87 0.17 -12.93
CA GLN A 44 1.58 0.16 -13.61
C GLN A 44 0.55 0.98 -12.85
N TRP A 45 0.54 0.87 -11.53
CA TRP A 45 -0.26 1.69 -10.63
C TRP A 45 0.37 1.72 -9.23
N GLU A 46 0.05 2.75 -8.46
CA GLU A 46 0.41 2.88 -7.06
C GLU A 46 -0.78 3.44 -6.27
N TYR A 47 -0.88 3.05 -5.00
CA TYR A 47 -1.79 3.67 -4.04
C TYR A 47 -1.03 4.04 -2.78
N LYS A 48 -1.03 5.33 -2.45
CA LYS A 48 -0.66 5.79 -1.10
C LYS A 48 -1.72 5.38 -0.10
N TRP A 49 -1.35 5.17 1.14
CA TRP A 49 -2.30 4.83 2.21
C TRP A 49 -3.39 5.88 2.36
N SER A 50 -3.03 7.16 2.35
CA SER A 50 -3.96 8.31 2.31
C SER A 50 -4.92 8.34 1.10
N SER A 51 -4.62 7.58 0.04
CA SER A 51 -5.47 7.44 -1.15
C SER A 51 -6.34 6.19 -1.15
N MET A 52 -6.17 5.28 -0.18
CA MET A 52 -7.06 4.14 0.00
C MET A 52 -8.35 4.57 0.69
N THR A 53 -9.46 3.96 0.29
CA THR A 53 -10.81 4.30 0.78
C THR A 53 -11.38 3.24 1.71
N ARG A 54 -10.83 2.03 1.67
CA ARG A 54 -11.26 0.89 2.48
C ARG A 54 -10.05 0.01 2.76
N HIS A 55 -10.10 -0.69 3.89
CA HIS A 55 -9.16 -1.76 4.18
C HIS A 55 -9.19 -2.85 3.10
N PRO A 56 -8.05 -3.51 2.84
CA PRO A 56 -7.97 -4.64 1.93
C PRO A 56 -8.97 -5.73 2.30
N LYS A 57 -9.59 -6.33 1.28
CA LYS A 57 -10.47 -7.49 1.47
C LYS A 57 -9.84 -8.73 0.90
N VAL A 58 -9.66 -9.75 1.73
CA VAL A 58 -9.25 -11.08 1.28
C VAL A 58 -10.37 -11.70 0.44
N LYS A 59 -9.98 -12.33 -0.65
CA LYS A 59 -10.84 -13.06 -1.59
C LYS A 59 -10.18 -14.38 -1.94
N PRO A 60 -10.92 -15.34 -2.52
CA PRO A 60 -10.30 -16.56 -3.04
C PRO A 60 -9.16 -16.19 -3.99
N ASN A 61 -7.96 -16.67 -3.71
CA ASN A 61 -6.73 -16.49 -4.49
C ASN A 61 -6.23 -15.04 -4.61
N GLY A 62 -6.56 -14.16 -3.67
CA GLY A 62 -6.01 -12.82 -3.73
C GLY A 62 -6.60 -11.79 -2.79
N ILE A 63 -6.21 -10.54 -3.05
CA ILE A 63 -6.56 -9.39 -2.22
C ILE A 63 -7.15 -8.29 -3.10
N LEU A 64 -8.25 -7.72 -2.62
CA LEU A 64 -8.94 -6.61 -3.24
C LEU A 64 -8.58 -5.30 -2.54
N LEU A 65 -8.02 -4.35 -3.29
CA LEU A 65 -7.67 -3.01 -2.82
C LEU A 65 -8.62 -1.96 -3.41
N HIS A 66 -8.98 -0.97 -2.61
CA HIS A 66 -9.90 0.10 -2.98
C HIS A 66 -9.22 1.47 -2.85
N GLY A 67 -8.82 2.05 -3.98
CA GLY A 67 -8.29 3.42 -4.05
C GLY A 67 -9.38 4.48 -4.22
N LYS A 68 -8.99 5.75 -4.08
CA LYS A 68 -9.79 6.91 -4.51
C LYS A 68 -9.87 6.92 -6.04
N ASN A 69 -10.96 7.47 -6.56
CA ASN A 69 -11.04 7.84 -7.98
C ASN A 69 -9.94 8.85 -8.28
N ASP A 70 -9.12 8.59 -9.31
CA ASP A 70 -8.24 9.61 -9.85
C ASP A 70 -9.03 10.48 -10.85
N PRO A 71 -9.34 11.75 -10.51
CA PRO A 71 -10.09 12.63 -11.40
C PRO A 71 -9.27 13.10 -12.61
N ASN A 72 -7.94 12.95 -12.60
CA ASN A 72 -7.01 13.50 -13.61
C ASN A 72 -6.62 12.50 -14.71
N LEU A 73 -7.34 11.39 -14.84
CA LEU A 73 -7.08 10.39 -15.88
C LEU A 73 -7.09 11.04 -17.27
N ARG A 74 -5.97 10.88 -17.99
CA ARG A 74 -5.75 11.41 -19.34
C ARG A 74 -6.89 11.03 -20.27
N ARG A 75 -7.54 12.03 -20.84
CA ARG A 75 -8.48 11.88 -21.96
C ARG A 75 -7.68 11.46 -23.19
N TRP A 76 -7.90 10.27 -23.72
CA TRP A 76 -7.48 9.97 -25.09
C TRP A 76 -8.69 10.16 -26.00
N TRP A 77 -8.65 11.25 -26.76
CA TRP A 77 -9.48 11.54 -27.94
C TRP A 77 -10.99 11.23 -27.82
N CYS A 78 -11.63 11.76 -26.76
CA CYS A 78 -13.07 11.69 -26.44
C CYS A 78 -13.55 10.50 -25.59
N PHE A 79 -12.68 9.54 -25.23
CA PHE A 79 -13.05 8.49 -24.27
C PHE A 79 -12.43 8.75 -22.90
N LYS A 80 -13.28 8.89 -21.87
CA LYS A 80 -12.84 8.77 -20.48
C LYS A 80 -12.45 7.31 -20.25
N VAL A 81 -11.17 6.99 -20.25
CA VAL A 81 -10.70 5.69 -19.79
C VAL A 81 -11.00 5.61 -18.29
N LYS A 82 -12.11 4.95 -17.92
CA LYS A 82 -12.42 4.64 -16.52
C LYS A 82 -11.42 3.59 -16.06
N GLN A 83 -10.36 3.99 -15.38
CA GLN A 83 -9.61 3.01 -14.60
C GLN A 83 -10.46 2.62 -13.38
N SER A 84 -10.58 1.32 -13.14
CA SER A 84 -11.19 0.83 -11.90
C SER A 84 -10.32 1.26 -10.71
N ASN A 85 -10.94 1.87 -9.71
CA ASN A 85 -10.33 2.17 -8.41
C ASN A 85 -10.13 0.92 -7.57
N ILE A 86 -10.74 -0.18 -8.00
CA ILE A 86 -10.60 -1.48 -7.38
C ILE A 86 -9.49 -2.22 -8.12
N LYS A 87 -8.46 -2.62 -7.38
CA LYS A 87 -7.36 -3.46 -7.90
C LYS A 87 -7.44 -4.82 -7.21
N PHE A 88 -7.33 -5.88 -7.99
CA PHE A 88 -7.26 -7.25 -7.48
C PHE A 88 -5.84 -7.76 -7.70
N ILE A 89 -5.23 -8.32 -6.67
CA ILE A 89 -3.88 -8.87 -6.70
C ILE A 89 -4.00 -10.37 -6.48
N LEU A 90 -3.48 -11.14 -7.43
CA LEU A 90 -3.44 -12.60 -7.32
C LEU A 90 -2.37 -13.00 -6.31
N VAL A 91 -2.78 -13.76 -5.29
CA VAL A 91 -1.90 -14.33 -4.27
C VAL A 91 -2.41 -15.74 -4.00
N SER A 92 -1.61 -16.74 -4.37
CA SER A 92 -2.04 -18.15 -4.31
C SER A 92 -2.09 -18.70 -2.89
N ASP A 93 -1.22 -18.20 -2.01
CA ASP A 93 -1.13 -18.64 -0.62
C ASP A 93 -2.17 -17.89 0.24
N PRO A 94 -3.13 -18.59 0.86
CA PRO A 94 -4.18 -17.98 1.68
C PRO A 94 -3.64 -17.38 2.99
N GLU A 95 -2.60 -17.96 3.58
CA GLU A 95 -1.99 -17.43 4.82
C GLU A 95 -1.29 -16.11 4.51
N LEU A 96 -0.55 -16.08 3.40
CA LEU A 96 0.06 -14.85 2.89
C LEU A 96 -0.99 -13.80 2.53
N CYS A 97 -2.14 -14.19 1.96
CA CYS A 97 -3.23 -13.26 1.68
C CYS A 97 -3.70 -12.55 2.95
N SER A 98 -3.95 -13.33 4.01
CA SER A 98 -4.43 -12.80 5.29
C SER A 98 -3.39 -11.88 5.90
N TRP A 99 -2.15 -12.36 6.02
CA TRP A 99 -1.06 -11.59 6.58
C TRP A 99 -0.85 -10.26 5.85
N LEU A 100 -0.89 -10.27 4.52
CA LEU A 100 -0.67 -9.07 3.72
C LEU A 100 -1.83 -8.08 3.83
N ALA A 101 -3.07 -8.57 3.92
CA ALA A 101 -4.24 -7.71 4.18
C ALA A 101 -4.17 -7.07 5.58
N ASP A 102 -3.78 -7.83 6.60
CA ASP A 102 -3.61 -7.32 7.96
C ASP A 102 -2.48 -6.29 8.01
N LYS A 103 -1.33 -6.59 7.39
CA LYS A 103 -0.18 -5.68 7.35
C LYS A 103 -0.49 -4.38 6.63
N ILE A 104 -1.18 -4.43 5.49
CA ILE A 104 -1.62 -3.21 4.79
C ILE A 104 -2.59 -2.41 5.66
N SER A 105 -3.49 -3.07 6.39
CA SER A 105 -4.44 -2.39 7.29
C SER A 105 -3.74 -1.66 8.43
N GLU A 106 -2.74 -2.28 9.06
CA GLU A 106 -1.90 -1.67 10.09
C GLU A 106 -1.13 -0.44 9.57
N LEU A 107 -0.60 -0.53 8.33
CA LEU A 107 0.13 0.58 7.73
C LEU A 107 -0.79 1.74 7.36
N MET A 108 -2.03 1.45 6.95
CA MET A 108 -3.04 2.46 6.68
C MET A 108 -3.39 3.29 7.92
N THR A 109 -3.44 2.67 9.11
CA THR A 109 -3.74 3.38 10.37
C THR A 109 -2.54 4.16 10.89
N THR A 110 -1.32 3.67 10.67
CA THR A 110 -0.08 4.33 11.12
C THR A 110 0.20 5.63 10.37
N ASP A 111 -0.30 5.75 9.14
CA ASP A 111 -0.19 6.96 8.31
C ASP A 111 -1.27 8.02 8.65
N ASP A 112 -2.14 7.75 9.63
CA ASP A 112 -3.12 8.70 10.16
C ASP A 112 -2.45 9.66 11.16
N PRO A 113 -2.35 10.97 10.87
CA PRO A 113 -1.61 11.93 11.70
C PRO A 113 -2.17 12.09 13.12
N ASP A 114 -3.43 11.74 13.36
CA ASP A 114 -4.05 11.89 14.68
C ASP A 114 -3.52 10.86 15.70
N MET A 115 -3.04 9.70 15.24
CA MET A 115 -2.54 8.62 16.11
C MET A 115 -1.08 8.81 16.57
N LYS A 116 -0.28 9.62 15.87
CA LYS A 116 1.08 9.98 16.31
C LYS A 116 1.11 10.84 17.60
N SER A 117 -0.01 11.48 17.93
CA SER A 117 -0.13 12.30 19.13
C SER A 117 -0.28 11.46 20.42
N SER A 118 -0.85 10.25 20.32
CA SER A 118 -1.16 9.41 21.48
C SER A 118 0.05 8.61 21.98
N GLU A 119 0.87 8.04 21.09
CA GLU A 119 2.05 7.27 21.52
C GLU A 119 3.15 8.18 22.12
N SER A 120 3.31 9.40 21.59
CA SER A 120 4.28 10.36 22.13
C SER A 120 3.87 10.94 23.49
N SER A 121 2.57 11.01 23.78
CA SER A 121 2.04 11.44 25.07
C SER A 121 2.10 10.34 26.12
N GLU A 122 1.82 9.07 25.78
CA GLU A 122 1.97 7.96 26.71
C GLU A 122 3.43 7.69 27.12
N ILE A 123 4.37 7.77 26.17
CA ILE A 123 5.81 7.57 26.45
C ILE A 123 6.37 8.72 27.31
N SER A 124 5.89 9.96 27.12
CA SER A 124 6.32 11.10 27.94
C SER A 124 5.73 11.06 29.36
N LEU A 125 4.49 10.58 29.53
CA LEU A 125 3.89 10.37 30.86
C LEU A 125 4.61 9.27 31.66
N LEU A 126 4.98 8.17 31.02
CA LEU A 126 5.74 7.09 31.65
C LEU A 126 7.14 7.52 32.08
N ASN A 127 7.83 8.32 31.25
CA ASN A 127 9.14 8.85 31.62
C ASN A 127 9.03 9.83 32.81
N ASN A 128 8.03 10.71 32.83
CA ASN A 128 7.87 11.65 33.96
C ASN A 128 7.54 10.96 35.29
N LEU A 129 6.82 9.82 35.27
CA LEU A 129 6.55 9.01 36.46
C LEU A 129 7.78 8.24 36.97
N MET A 130 8.72 7.90 36.09
CA MET A 130 9.94 7.16 36.43
C MET A 130 11.06 8.06 36.98
N PHE A 131 10.99 9.38 36.78
CA PHE A 131 12.01 10.35 37.23
C PHE A 131 11.62 11.19 38.45
N THR A 132 10.42 11.00 39.02
CA THR A 132 10.06 11.58 40.32
C THR A 132 10.42 10.63 41.46
N LYS A 133 11.66 10.70 41.94
CA LYS A 133 12.04 10.27 43.29
C LYS A 133 13.20 11.08 43.85
#